data_AF-A0A7L3WYQ5-F1
#
_entry.id   AF-A0A7L3WYQ5-F1
#
_cell.length_a   1.000
_cell.length_b   1.000
_cell.length_c   1.000
_cell.angle_alpha   90.00
_cell.angle_beta   90.00
_cell.angle_gamma   90.00
#
_symmetry.space_group_name_H-M   'P 1'
#
loop_
_entity.id
_entity.type
_entity.pdbx_description
1 polymer ?
#
loop_
_entity_poly.entity_id
_entity_poly.type
_entity_poly.pdbx_seq_one_letter_code
_entity_poly.pdbx_strand_id
1 'polypeptide(L)'
;NHTAPTPRGPPHPRGRPRRSPSPSPRPCKETFNVFYHESDADTATALTPPWMENPYIKVDTVAAEHLSRPPSTPGAPRPAGRVNRKTLRLGPLSRAGFYLA
;
A
#
# COMPACT_ATOMS: atom_id res chain seq x y z
N ASN A 1 4.68 -0.33 77.77
CA ASN A 1 4.97 0.51 76.57
C ASN A 1 6.03 -0.12 75.71
N HIS A 2 5.69 -1.06 74.82
CA HIS A 2 6.56 -1.41 73.68
C HIS A 2 5.68 -2.02 72.57
N THR A 3 5.27 -1.19 71.61
CA THR A 3 4.65 -1.65 70.36
C THR A 3 5.73 -1.56 69.29
N ALA A 4 6.17 -2.71 68.77
CA ALA A 4 7.11 -2.79 67.66
C ALA A 4 6.42 -2.39 66.33
N PRO A 5 7.09 -1.67 65.41
CA PRO A 5 6.50 -1.29 64.14
C PRO A 5 6.61 -2.43 63.10
N THR A 6 5.50 -2.69 62.40
CA THR A 6 5.38 -3.67 61.32
C THR A 6 6.24 -3.30 60.09
N PRO A 7 6.94 -4.24 59.44
CA PRO A 7 7.74 -3.94 58.25
C PRO A 7 6.84 -3.71 57.02
N ARG A 8 7.14 -2.65 56.26
CA ARG A 8 6.45 -2.33 55.00
C ARG A 8 6.84 -3.35 53.93
N GLY A 9 5.85 -4.00 53.32
CA GLY A 9 6.04 -4.93 52.20
C GLY A 9 6.64 -4.25 50.96
N PRO A 10 7.21 -5.03 50.03
CA PRO A 10 7.90 -4.50 48.86
C PRO A 10 6.92 -3.83 47.88
N PRO A 11 7.35 -2.80 47.13
CA PRO A 11 6.50 -2.12 46.17
C PRO A 11 6.20 -3.02 44.95
N HIS A 12 4.93 -3.05 44.53
CA HIS A 12 4.49 -3.76 43.33
C HIS A 12 5.21 -3.26 42.06
N PRO A 13 5.53 -4.15 41.10
CA PRO A 13 6.15 -3.76 39.85
C PRO A 13 5.16 -2.88 39.05
N ARG A 14 5.58 -1.66 38.74
CA ARG A 14 4.83 -0.76 37.86
C ARG A 14 4.65 -1.43 36.50
N GLY A 15 3.40 -1.71 36.13
CA GLY A 15 3.06 -2.27 34.83
C GLY A 15 3.65 -1.41 33.72
N ARG A 16 4.36 -2.03 32.77
CA ARG A 16 4.89 -1.33 31.59
C ARG A 16 3.73 -0.62 30.89
N PRO A 17 3.88 0.66 30.51
CA PRO A 17 2.86 1.34 29.72
C PRO A 17 2.67 0.57 28.41
N ARG A 18 1.43 0.16 28.15
CA ARG A 18 1.03 -0.40 26.85
C ARG A 18 1.44 0.62 25.78
N ARG A 19 2.38 0.24 24.93
CA ARG A 19 2.83 1.06 23.80
C ARG A 19 1.60 1.29 22.91
N SER A 20 1.11 2.53 22.89
CA SER A 20 0.03 2.95 22.00
C SER A 20 0.42 2.56 20.57
N PRO A 21 -0.48 1.96 19.77
CA PRO A 21 -0.16 1.69 18.38
C PRO A 21 0.08 3.04 17.71
N SER A 22 1.31 3.27 17.25
CA SER A 22 1.65 4.43 16.43
C SER A 22 0.69 4.47 15.23
N PRO A 23 0.17 5.66 14.84
CA PRO A 23 -0.66 5.77 13.65
C PRO A 23 0.15 5.22 12.47
N SER A 24 -0.32 4.10 11.89
CA SER A 24 0.32 3.51 10.72
C SER A 24 0.31 4.55 9.60
N PRO A 25 1.46 4.87 8.99
CA PRO A 25 1.53 5.85 7.91
C PRO A 25 0.94 5.25 6.64
N ARG A 26 -0.40 5.22 6.56
CA ARG A 26 -1.20 4.54 5.51
C ARG A 26 -0.93 3.02 5.42
N PRO A 27 -1.97 2.19 5.22
CA PRO A 27 -1.75 0.78 4.95
C PRO A 27 -0.96 0.63 3.64
N CYS A 28 0.08 -0.20 3.66
CA CYS A 28 0.77 -0.59 2.43
C CYS A 28 -0.25 -1.18 1.44
N LYS A 29 -0.20 -0.73 0.18
CA LYS A 29 -1.03 -1.28 -0.90
C LYS A 29 -0.17 -2.15 -1.80
N GLU A 30 -0.76 -3.24 -2.26
CA GLU A 30 -0.14 -4.22 -3.14
C GLU A 30 -0.88 -4.30 -4.48
N THR A 31 -1.67 -3.25 -4.77
CA THR A 31 -2.49 -3.10 -5.97
C THR A 31 -2.26 -1.74 -6.61
N PHE A 32 -2.45 -1.68 -7.93
CA PHE A 32 -2.54 -0.43 -8.69
C PHE A 32 -3.79 -0.46 -9.58
N ASN A 33 -4.29 0.71 -9.96
CA ASN A 33 -5.38 0.80 -10.92
C ASN A 33 -4.81 1.01 -12.32
N VAL A 34 -5.51 0.51 -13.34
CA VAL A 34 -5.25 0.83 -14.75
C VAL A 34 -6.45 1.57 -15.30
N PHE A 35 -6.21 2.67 -16.02
CA PHE A 35 -7.22 3.46 -16.69
C PHE A 35 -6.88 3.66 -18.17
N TYR A 36 -7.86 4.02 -18.99
CA TYR A 36 -7.65 4.50 -20.35
C TYR A 36 -8.45 5.76 -20.67
N HIS A 37 -7.99 6.56 -21.63
CA HIS A 37 -8.70 7.71 -22.17
C HIS A 37 -8.54 7.76 -23.69
N GLU A 38 -9.65 7.72 -24.43
CA GLU A 38 -9.65 7.80 -25.89
C GLU A 38 -9.51 9.26 -26.38
N SER A 39 -8.74 9.48 -27.45
CA SER A 39 -8.57 10.77 -28.10
C SER A 39 -8.46 10.62 -29.61
N ASP A 40 -8.94 11.61 -30.36
CA ASP A 40 -8.83 11.64 -31.82
C ASP A 40 -7.44 12.14 -32.31
N ALA A 41 -6.62 12.67 -31.40
CA ALA A 41 -5.27 13.14 -31.68
C ALA A 41 -4.35 13.09 -30.44
N ASP A 42 -3.05 13.31 -30.64
CA ASP A 42 -2.09 13.46 -29.54
C ASP A 42 -2.20 14.85 -28.89
N THR A 43 -3.03 14.95 -27.85
CA THR A 43 -3.44 16.19 -27.19
C THR A 43 -3.14 16.19 -25.68
N ALA A 44 -2.46 15.16 -25.18
CA ALA A 44 -2.11 15.09 -23.77
C ALA A 44 -1.12 16.21 -23.41
N THR A 45 -1.32 16.81 -22.23
CA THR A 45 -0.40 17.78 -21.64
C THR A 45 -0.07 17.36 -20.20
N ALA A 46 0.75 18.14 -19.51
CA ALA A 46 1.02 17.91 -18.09
C ALA A 46 -0.25 17.90 -17.22
N LEU A 47 -1.33 18.57 -17.66
CA LEU A 47 -2.57 18.76 -16.88
C LEU A 47 -3.83 18.21 -17.57
N THR A 48 -3.77 17.82 -18.84
CA THR A 48 -4.94 17.35 -19.61
C THR A 48 -4.65 16.00 -20.29
N PRO A 49 -5.59 15.03 -20.23
CA PRO A 49 -6.80 15.02 -19.41
C PRO A 49 -6.44 15.06 -17.90
N PRO A 50 -7.33 15.59 -17.03
CA PRO A 50 -7.03 15.68 -15.60
C PRO A 50 -6.75 14.31 -15.00
N TRP A 51 -5.80 14.25 -14.07
CA TRP A 51 -5.29 13.02 -13.43
C TRP A 51 -6.27 12.44 -12.39
N MET A 52 -7.45 12.06 -12.86
CA MET A 52 -8.53 11.51 -12.04
C MET A 52 -9.48 10.66 -12.89
N GLU A 53 -10.28 9.82 -12.22
CA GLU A 53 -11.39 9.13 -12.86
C GLU A 53 -12.39 10.15 -13.42
N ASN A 54 -12.93 9.87 -14.61
CA ASN A 54 -13.71 10.81 -15.41
C ASN A 54 -12.93 12.10 -15.74
N PRO A 55 -12.11 12.09 -16.81
CA PRO A 55 -12.43 11.45 -18.10
C PRO A 55 -11.68 10.15 -18.37
N TYR A 56 -10.82 9.70 -17.45
CA TYR A 56 -10.22 8.37 -17.52
C TYR A 56 -11.24 7.31 -17.10
N ILE A 57 -11.35 6.25 -17.90
CA ILE A 57 -12.21 5.09 -17.65
C ILE A 57 -11.38 4.02 -16.97
N LYS A 58 -11.82 3.57 -15.79
CA LYS A 58 -11.13 2.51 -15.04
C LYS A 58 -11.29 1.16 -15.73
N VAL A 59 -10.18 0.47 -15.93
CA VAL A 59 -10.12 -0.87 -16.54
C VAL A 59 -10.17 -1.96 -15.46
N ASP A 60 -9.24 -1.90 -14.52
CA ASP A 60 -9.12 -2.90 -13.45
C ASP A 60 -8.34 -2.33 -12.25
N THR A 61 -8.44 -3.02 -11.11
CA THR A 61 -7.53 -2.88 -9.97
C THR A 61 -6.60 -4.10 -9.95
N VAL A 62 -5.40 -3.95 -10.48
CA VAL A 62 -4.43 -5.03 -10.67
C VAL A 62 -3.68 -5.30 -9.37
N ALA A 63 -3.77 -6.55 -8.90
CA ALA A 63 -2.97 -7.06 -7.78
C ALA A 63 -1.74 -7.82 -8.29
N ALA A 64 -0.70 -7.87 -7.46
CA ALA A 64 0.45 -8.75 -7.67
C ALA A 64 0.11 -10.18 -7.19
N GLU A 65 0.38 -11.18 -8.03
CA GLU A 65 0.31 -12.60 -7.62
C GLU A 65 1.51 -12.99 -6.74
N HIS A 66 2.67 -12.43 -7.07
CA HIS A 66 3.94 -12.68 -6.40
C HIS A 66 4.43 -11.41 -5.74
N LEU A 67 4.46 -11.41 -4.41
CA LEU A 67 5.01 -10.33 -3.61
C LEU A 67 6.48 -10.60 -3.31
N SER A 68 7.32 -9.60 -3.56
CA SER A 68 8.73 -9.67 -3.19
C SER A 68 8.86 -9.43 -1.69
N ARG A 69 9.10 -10.50 -0.92
CA ARG A 69 9.28 -10.40 0.53
C ARG A 69 10.75 -10.12 0.89
N PRO A 70 11.00 -9.29 1.92
CA PRO A 70 12.33 -9.21 2.53
C PRO A 70 12.78 -10.59 3.04
N PRO A 71 14.09 -10.83 3.17
CA PRO A 71 14.58 -12.02 3.84
C PRO A 71 14.01 -12.09 5.26
N SER A 72 13.55 -13.27 5.67
CA SER A 72 13.07 -13.52 7.04
C SER A 72 14.18 -13.47 8.09
N THR A 73 15.43 -13.63 7.64
CA THR A 73 16.62 -13.71 8.48
C THR A 73 17.60 -12.61 8.10
N PRO A 74 18.09 -11.80 9.05
CA PRO A 74 19.13 -10.81 8.79
C PRO A 74 20.37 -11.47 8.16
N GLY A 75 20.87 -10.92 7.04
CA GLY A 75 22.04 -11.45 6.33
C GLY A 75 21.73 -12.55 5.31
N ALA A 76 20.49 -13.05 5.24
CA ALA A 76 20.10 -13.97 4.17
C ALA A 76 19.97 -13.22 2.82
N PRO A 77 20.35 -13.86 1.68
CA PRO A 77 20.14 -13.28 0.36
C PRO A 77 18.66 -12.97 0.13
N ARG A 78 18.36 -11.81 -0.47
CA ARG A 78 16.99 -11.49 -0.88
C ARG A 78 16.55 -12.50 -1.95
N PRO A 79 15.42 -13.20 -1.77
CA PRO A 79 14.93 -14.09 -2.80
C PRO A 79 14.71 -13.30 -4.09
N ALA A 80 15.13 -13.87 -5.22
CA ALA A 80 14.88 -13.27 -6.53
C ALA A 80 13.37 -13.03 -6.69
N GLY A 81 12.97 -11.78 -6.90
CA GLY A 81 11.57 -11.43 -7.09
C GLY A 81 11.03 -12.09 -8.36
N ARG A 82 9.77 -12.53 -8.33
CA ARG A 82 9.07 -13.02 -9.53
C ARG A 82 8.34 -11.86 -10.19
N VAL A 83 8.40 -11.79 -11.52
CA VAL A 83 7.66 -10.81 -12.31
C VAL A 83 6.19 -11.22 -12.39
N ASN A 84 5.28 -10.26 -12.17
CA ASN A 84 3.85 -10.44 -12.33
C ASN A 84 3.42 -10.03 -13.75
N ARG A 85 2.45 -10.75 -14.33
CA ARG A 85 1.91 -10.44 -15.67
C ARG A 85 0.38 -10.47 -15.63
N LYS A 86 -0.26 -9.42 -16.13
CA LYS A 86 -1.72 -9.30 -16.26
C LYS A 86 -2.05 -8.90 -17.70
N THR A 87 -3.02 -9.59 -18.30
CA THR A 87 -3.58 -9.22 -19.61
C THR A 87 -4.96 -8.59 -19.37
N LEU A 88 -5.17 -7.38 -19.90
CA LEU A 88 -6.42 -6.64 -19.79
C LEU A 88 -7.01 -6.40 -21.19
N ARG A 89 -8.34 -6.34 -21.27
CA ARG A 89 -9.05 -6.01 -22.51
C ARG A 89 -9.64 -4.60 -22.38
N LEU A 90 -9.45 -3.77 -23.40
CA LEU A 90 -9.93 -2.40 -23.46
C LEU A 90 -10.99 -2.30 -24.57
N GLY A 91 -12.07 -1.54 -24.33
CA GLY A 91 -13.03 -1.16 -25.37
C GLY A 91 -14.44 -1.77 -25.24
N PRO A 92 -15.29 -1.57 -26.27
CA PRO A 92 -14.93 -1.17 -27.63
C PRO A 92 -14.34 0.24 -27.73
N LEU A 93 -13.29 0.41 -28.54
CA LEU A 93 -12.68 1.70 -28.83
C LEU A 93 -13.27 2.27 -30.12
N SER A 94 -13.41 3.59 -30.18
CA SER A 94 -14.10 4.31 -31.25
C SER A 94 -13.37 5.55 -31.78
N ARG A 95 -12.41 6.10 -31.02
CA ARG A 95 -11.60 7.25 -31.45
C ARG A 95 -10.32 6.82 -32.16
N ALA A 96 -9.57 7.79 -32.68
CA ALA A 96 -8.32 7.52 -33.42
C ALA A 96 -7.21 6.87 -32.57
N GLY A 97 -7.20 7.08 -31.24
CA GLY A 97 -6.22 6.51 -30.33
C GLY A 97 -6.62 6.61 -28.86
N PHE A 98 -5.71 6.21 -27.96
CA PHE A 98 -5.94 6.26 -26.52
C PHE A 98 -4.63 6.35 -25.72
N TYR A 99 -4.74 6.80 -24.47
CA TYR A 99 -3.67 6.78 -23.46
C TYR A 99 -3.99 5.76 -22.35
N LEU A 100 -2.96 5.23 -21.70
CA LEU A 100 -3.06 4.42 -20.48
C LEU A 100 -2.45 5.18 -19.29
N ALA A 101 -3.06 5.04 -18.12
CA ALA A 101 -2.62 5.63 -16.86
C ALA A 101 -2.74 4.65 -15.69
#